data_AF-A0A3N5LGL3-F1
#
_entry.id   AF-A0A3N5LGL3-F1
#
_cell.length_a   1.000
_cell.length_b   1.000
_cell.length_c   1.000
_cell.angle_alpha   90.00
_cell.angle_beta   90.00
_cell.angle_gamma   90.00
#
_symmetry.space_group_name_H-M   'P 1'
#
loop_
_entity.id
_entity.type
_entity.pdbx_description
1 polymer ?
#
loop_
_entity_poly.entity_id
_entity_poly.type
_entity_poly.pdbx_seq_one_letter_code
_entity_poly.pdbx_strand_id
1 'polypeptide(L)'
;ENAGIDLPPVHELALRWTALDPNPSIVPFIDGLNRASNWDEFRAAAALFDTPAQNLLYADVAGNIGYQAPGKVPIRSSGDGRLPAPGWTGTDEWVGYIPFDELPSTLNPPSGYIVTANNAVIDDDYPHFLTADWNYGYRARRVVDLITSNPGLDLDGHALIQMDGYDLNADYLRDFVFSAAGVQSGPAEVALETLVLWDLQSPAESAGAAVWNATWRNILSLTFDDELPEQVRAAGGSRWYTVMHDLVQEPDDPFWDDVGTTSVENRDDILRLAFEQAVTELVDRLGPDPLSWQWGELHTATFENESLGRSGVALVEDRFNRSDFPTGGNEDVPNATGWTATEGYFVDWLPSMRMRIDLGDLSRSVAIHTTGQSGHSGHPHYDDMIPLWLAGDTYPMLWARDQVEGHAEGTLILTP
;
A
#
# COMPACT_ATOMS: atom_id res chain seq x y z
N GLU A 1 -29.46 7.24 17.37
CA GLU A 1 -30.09 5.90 17.50
C GLU A 1 -29.04 4.94 18.02
N ASN A 2 -29.38 4.01 18.91
CA ASN A 2 -28.43 2.95 19.29
C ASN A 2 -28.33 1.98 18.12
N ALA A 3 -27.36 2.18 17.24
CA ALA A 3 -26.99 1.18 16.24
C ALA A 3 -26.31 0.00 16.96
N GLY A 4 -26.79 -1.22 16.74
CA GLY A 4 -26.21 -2.42 17.33
C GLY A 4 -27.16 -3.61 17.43
N ILE A 5 -26.61 -4.75 17.85
CA ILE A 5 -27.38 -5.95 18.21
C ILE A 5 -27.68 -5.94 19.71
N ASP A 6 -28.86 -6.43 20.11
CA ASP A 6 -29.18 -6.64 21.52
C ASP A 6 -28.30 -7.76 22.08
N LEU A 7 -27.33 -7.40 22.91
CA LEU A 7 -26.39 -8.34 23.50
C LEU A 7 -26.91 -8.90 24.83
N PRO A 8 -26.78 -10.22 25.08
CA PRO A 8 -27.13 -10.78 26.38
C PRO A 8 -26.18 -10.27 27.47
N PRO A 9 -26.59 -10.30 28.76
CA PRO A 9 -25.81 -9.72 29.86
C PRO A 9 -24.39 -10.28 30.02
N VAL A 10 -24.17 -11.51 29.54
CA VAL A 10 -22.87 -12.15 29.46
C VAL A 10 -22.69 -12.61 28.02
N HIS A 11 -21.73 -12.02 27.32
CA HIS A 11 -21.36 -12.36 25.96
C HIS A 11 -19.85 -12.17 25.78
N GLU A 12 -19.30 -12.89 24.82
CA GLU A 12 -17.92 -12.73 24.35
C GLU A 12 -17.93 -12.75 22.81
N LEU A 13 -16.90 -12.18 22.20
CA LEU A 13 -16.68 -12.28 20.76
C LEU A 13 -15.88 -13.55 20.45
N ALA A 14 -16.40 -14.37 19.54
CA ALA A 14 -15.70 -15.53 19.00
C ALA A 14 -15.31 -15.28 17.54
N LEU A 15 -14.06 -15.59 17.19
CA LEU A 15 -13.56 -15.44 15.83
C LEU A 15 -13.58 -16.79 15.09
N ARG A 16 -14.30 -16.86 13.97
CA ARG A 16 -14.22 -17.95 13.00
C ARG A 16 -13.47 -17.45 11.77
N TRP A 17 -12.27 -17.96 11.55
CA TRP A 17 -11.40 -17.57 10.44
C TRP A 17 -10.77 -18.81 9.81
N THR A 18 -10.72 -18.86 8.48
CA THR A 18 -10.16 -20.00 7.72
C THR A 18 -8.69 -20.26 8.05
N ALA A 19 -7.93 -19.24 8.50
CA ALA A 19 -6.55 -19.41 8.98
C ALA A 19 -6.43 -20.22 10.28
N LEU A 20 -7.52 -20.34 11.05
CA LEU A 20 -7.55 -21.10 12.30
C LEU A 20 -7.99 -22.55 12.10
N ASP A 21 -8.40 -22.93 10.88
CA ASP A 21 -8.67 -24.32 10.53
C ASP A 21 -7.37 -25.07 10.19
N PRO A 22 -7.24 -26.36 10.57
CA PRO A 22 -6.08 -27.16 10.18
C PRO A 22 -5.90 -27.20 8.66
N ASN A 23 -4.75 -26.73 8.19
CA ASN A 23 -4.40 -26.70 6.77
C ASN A 23 -3.15 -27.58 6.50
N PRO A 24 -3.32 -28.83 6.03
CA PRO A 24 -2.20 -29.70 5.67
C PRO A 24 -1.63 -29.41 4.27
N SER A 25 -2.21 -28.45 3.53
CA SER A 25 -1.99 -28.29 2.09
C SER A 25 -0.91 -27.29 1.73
N ILE A 26 -0.35 -26.55 2.70
CA ILE A 26 0.67 -25.51 2.41
C ILE A 26 1.94 -26.10 1.77
N VAL A 27 2.42 -27.25 2.25
CA VAL A 27 3.63 -27.91 1.69
C VAL A 27 3.35 -28.42 0.26
N PRO A 28 2.26 -29.19 0.01
CA PRO A 28 1.86 -29.54 -1.35
C PRO A 28 1.64 -28.34 -2.29
N PHE A 29 1.05 -27.25 -1.81
CA PHE A 29 0.88 -26.01 -2.58
C PHE A 29 2.23 -25.46 -3.05
N ILE A 30 3.19 -25.29 -2.13
CA ILE A 30 4.53 -24.76 -2.46
C ILE A 30 5.27 -25.68 -3.44
N ASP A 31 5.26 -27.00 -3.21
CA ASP A 31 5.91 -27.95 -4.12
C ASP A 31 5.25 -27.95 -5.51
N GLY A 32 3.91 -27.92 -5.57
CA GLY A 32 3.16 -27.84 -6.82
C GLY A 32 3.45 -26.56 -7.60
N LEU A 33 3.43 -25.41 -6.92
CA LEU A 33 3.66 -24.11 -7.56
C LEU A 33 5.07 -23.99 -8.14
N ASN A 34 6.09 -24.46 -7.40
CA ASN A 34 7.49 -24.43 -7.84
C ASN A 34 7.80 -25.39 -9.00
N ARG A 35 6.93 -26.37 -9.26
CA ARG A 35 7.11 -27.38 -10.32
C ARG A 35 6.17 -27.20 -11.51
N ALA A 36 5.17 -26.35 -11.39
CA ALA A 36 4.18 -26.12 -12.42
C ALA A 36 4.84 -25.66 -13.72
N SER A 37 4.53 -26.35 -14.82
CA SER A 37 5.10 -26.11 -16.15
C SER A 37 4.10 -25.50 -17.12
N ASN A 38 2.85 -25.31 -16.70
CA ASN A 38 1.76 -24.74 -17.49
C ASN A 38 0.66 -24.20 -16.56
N TRP A 39 -0.30 -23.48 -17.15
CA TRP A 39 -1.43 -22.89 -16.44
C TRP A 39 -2.28 -23.90 -15.65
N ASP A 40 -2.53 -25.08 -16.21
CA ASP A 40 -3.37 -26.09 -15.56
C ASP A 40 -2.70 -26.65 -14.30
N GLU A 41 -1.39 -26.92 -14.37
CA GLU A 41 -0.58 -27.33 -13.21
C GLU A 41 -0.49 -26.21 -12.15
N PHE A 42 -0.35 -24.95 -12.60
CA PHE A 42 -0.38 -23.79 -11.70
C PHE A 42 -1.72 -23.68 -10.97
N ARG A 43 -2.86 -23.81 -11.68
CA ARG A 43 -4.19 -23.80 -11.07
C ARG A 43 -4.41 -24.99 -10.14
N ALA A 44 -3.93 -26.18 -10.50
CA ALA A 44 -4.01 -27.36 -9.66
C ALA A 44 -3.25 -27.17 -8.35
N ALA A 45 -2.07 -26.51 -8.38
CA ALA A 45 -1.36 -26.12 -7.18
C ALA A 45 -2.13 -25.05 -6.40
N ALA A 46 -2.60 -23.98 -7.05
CA ALA A 46 -3.34 -22.89 -6.41
C ALA A 46 -4.61 -23.35 -5.67
N ALA A 47 -5.28 -24.42 -6.14
CA ALA A 47 -6.42 -25.04 -5.47
C ALA A 47 -6.10 -25.62 -4.09
N LEU A 48 -4.82 -25.82 -3.76
CA LEU A 48 -4.35 -26.32 -2.47
C LEU A 48 -4.10 -25.19 -1.45
N PHE A 49 -4.19 -23.92 -1.86
CA PHE A 49 -3.93 -22.79 -0.98
C PHE A 49 -5.20 -22.30 -0.31
N ASP A 50 -5.34 -22.56 0.99
CA ASP A 50 -6.54 -22.20 1.75
C ASP A 50 -6.52 -20.75 2.29
N THR A 51 -5.36 -20.21 2.67
CA THR A 51 -5.23 -18.95 3.43
C THR A 51 -3.76 -18.55 3.62
N PRO A 52 -3.44 -17.25 3.82
CA PRO A 52 -4.31 -16.08 3.59
C PRO A 52 -4.56 -15.88 2.09
N ALA A 53 -5.77 -15.48 1.69
CA ALA A 53 -6.05 -15.22 0.28
C ALA A 53 -5.13 -14.11 -0.26
N GLN A 54 -4.52 -14.35 -1.43
CA GLN A 54 -3.59 -13.44 -2.12
C GLN A 54 -3.95 -13.34 -3.59
N ASN A 55 -3.42 -12.38 -4.34
CA ASN A 55 -3.56 -12.41 -5.80
C ASN A 55 -2.42 -13.24 -6.41
N LEU A 56 -2.69 -14.43 -6.96
CA LEU A 56 -1.65 -15.22 -7.64
C LEU A 56 -1.57 -14.82 -9.11
N LEU A 57 -0.40 -14.33 -9.52
CA LEU A 57 -0.09 -14.02 -10.91
C LEU A 57 0.75 -15.14 -11.52
N TYR A 58 0.47 -15.43 -12.79
CA TYR A 58 1.15 -16.45 -13.60
C TYR A 58 1.72 -15.82 -14.86
N ALA A 59 2.90 -16.26 -15.27
CA ALA A 59 3.41 -16.03 -16.60
C ALA A 59 4.35 -17.18 -17.01
N ASP A 60 4.44 -17.48 -18.30
CA ASP A 60 5.32 -18.54 -18.83
C ASP A 60 6.10 -18.17 -20.09
N VAL A 61 7.06 -19.04 -20.44
CA VAL A 61 7.93 -18.87 -21.63
C VAL A 61 7.19 -19.04 -22.96
N ALA A 62 5.94 -19.53 -22.94
CA ALA A 62 5.09 -19.57 -24.13
C ALA A 62 4.36 -18.23 -24.36
N GLY A 63 4.53 -17.26 -23.45
CA GLY A 63 3.93 -15.93 -23.52
C GLY A 63 2.54 -15.87 -22.90
N ASN A 64 2.13 -16.88 -22.12
CA ASN A 64 0.88 -16.81 -21.40
C ASN A 64 1.03 -15.94 -20.14
N ILE A 65 -0.04 -15.23 -19.77
CA ILE A 65 -0.19 -14.54 -18.48
C ILE A 65 -1.53 -14.88 -17.85
N GLY A 66 -1.58 -15.04 -16.53
CA GLY A 66 -2.80 -15.43 -15.84
C GLY A 66 -2.92 -14.86 -14.43
N TYR A 67 -4.14 -14.88 -13.92
CA TYR A 67 -4.48 -14.50 -12.56
C TYR A 67 -5.43 -15.54 -11.96
N GLN A 68 -5.19 -15.90 -10.69
CA GLN A 68 -6.05 -16.76 -9.90
C GLN A 68 -6.19 -16.18 -8.50
N ALA A 69 -7.43 -15.94 -8.07
CA ALA A 69 -7.75 -15.80 -6.65
C ALA A 69 -7.71 -17.18 -5.98
N PRO A 70 -6.82 -17.43 -5.02
CA PRO A 70 -6.79 -18.64 -4.22
C PRO A 70 -7.54 -18.42 -2.90
N GLY A 71 -7.55 -19.44 -2.05
CA GLY A 71 -8.08 -19.33 -0.71
C GLY A 71 -9.50 -19.88 -0.55
N LYS A 72 -9.84 -20.24 0.69
CA LYS A 72 -11.18 -20.62 1.09
C LYS A 72 -11.98 -19.38 1.46
N VAL A 73 -12.99 -19.08 0.66
CA VAL A 73 -13.94 -17.99 0.92
C VAL A 73 -15.27 -18.60 1.39
N PRO A 74 -15.68 -18.37 2.65
CA PRO A 74 -16.89 -18.98 3.19
C PRO A 74 -18.16 -18.34 2.61
N ILE A 75 -19.12 -19.19 2.24
CA ILE A 75 -20.49 -18.79 1.92
C ILE A 75 -21.26 -18.71 3.23
N ARG A 76 -21.86 -17.56 3.52
CA ARG A 76 -22.66 -17.33 4.73
C ARG A 76 -24.14 -17.43 4.41
N SER A 77 -24.94 -18.00 5.32
CA SER A 77 -26.40 -18.07 5.16
C SER A 77 -27.09 -16.70 5.22
N SER A 78 -26.50 -15.76 5.97
CA SER A 78 -26.88 -14.35 5.97
C SER A 78 -25.69 -13.46 6.31
N GLY A 79 -25.82 -12.17 5.98
CA GLY A 79 -24.77 -11.18 6.19
C GLY A 79 -23.54 -11.41 5.32
N ASP A 80 -22.55 -10.54 5.51
CA ASP A 80 -21.30 -10.52 4.76
C ASP A 80 -20.06 -10.69 5.65
N GLY A 81 -20.27 -10.81 6.97
CA GLY A 81 -19.21 -11.00 7.96
C GLY A 81 -18.47 -9.74 8.40
N ARG A 82 -18.92 -8.54 8.02
CA ARG A 82 -18.32 -7.27 8.48
C ARG A 82 -18.65 -6.91 9.92
N LEU A 83 -19.81 -7.35 10.42
CA LEU A 83 -20.26 -7.10 11.78
C LEU A 83 -20.37 -8.41 12.55
N PRO A 84 -20.14 -8.39 13.88
CA PRO A 84 -20.43 -9.55 14.73
C PRO A 84 -21.89 -9.98 14.58
N ALA A 85 -22.10 -11.28 14.46
CA ALA A 85 -23.43 -11.89 14.39
C ALA A 85 -23.74 -12.72 15.65
N PRO A 86 -25.02 -12.88 16.03
CA PRO A 86 -25.44 -13.75 17.12
C PRO A 86 -25.09 -15.24 16.86
N GLY A 87 -23.98 -15.73 17.41
CA GLY A 87 -23.57 -17.14 17.21
C GLY A 87 -24.52 -18.20 17.78
N TRP A 88 -25.55 -17.82 18.55
CA TRP A 88 -26.51 -18.76 19.15
C TRP A 88 -27.78 -18.97 18.32
N THR A 89 -28.00 -18.20 17.25
CA THR A 89 -29.22 -18.31 16.42
C THR A 89 -29.03 -19.30 15.27
N GLY A 90 -27.79 -19.57 14.86
CA GLY A 90 -27.46 -20.37 13.68
C GLY A 90 -27.85 -19.71 12.35
N THR A 91 -28.17 -18.41 12.34
CA THR A 91 -28.63 -17.70 11.14
C THR A 91 -27.50 -17.24 10.24
N ASP A 92 -26.31 -17.04 10.78
CA ASP A 92 -25.15 -16.43 10.10
C ASP A 92 -23.99 -17.44 9.93
N GLU A 93 -24.33 -18.73 9.91
CA GLU A 93 -23.37 -19.84 9.80
C GLU A 93 -22.72 -19.88 8.41
N TRP A 94 -21.53 -20.48 8.37
CA TRP A 94 -20.91 -20.87 7.10
C TRP A 94 -21.60 -22.11 6.56
N VAL A 95 -22.19 -22.01 5.37
CA VAL A 95 -22.90 -23.12 4.71
C VAL A 95 -22.03 -23.87 3.70
N GLY A 96 -20.80 -23.40 3.48
CA GLY A 96 -19.83 -23.98 2.57
C GLY A 96 -18.73 -22.99 2.24
N TYR A 97 -17.98 -23.32 1.19
CA TYR A 97 -17.00 -22.43 0.58
C TYR A 97 -17.34 -22.23 -0.89
N ILE A 98 -16.97 -21.09 -1.45
CA ILE A 98 -17.04 -20.88 -2.90
C ILE A 98 -16.18 -21.98 -3.57
N PRO A 99 -16.72 -22.74 -4.53
CA PRO A 99 -15.94 -23.72 -5.27
C PRO A 99 -14.73 -23.08 -5.97
N PHE A 100 -13.58 -23.74 -6.00
CA PHE A 100 -12.35 -23.17 -6.57
C PHE A 100 -12.51 -22.71 -8.03
N ASP A 101 -13.26 -23.47 -8.84
CA ASP A 101 -13.52 -23.11 -10.24
C ASP A 101 -14.49 -21.94 -10.42
N GLU A 102 -15.16 -21.52 -9.34
CA GLU A 102 -16.01 -20.33 -9.33
C GLU A 102 -15.25 -19.10 -8.81
N LEU A 103 -14.06 -19.26 -8.20
CA LEU A 103 -13.22 -18.14 -7.78
C LEU A 103 -12.68 -17.35 -9.00
N PRO A 104 -12.44 -16.03 -8.86
CA PRO A 104 -11.99 -15.21 -9.98
C PRO A 104 -10.68 -15.73 -10.58
N SER A 105 -10.68 -15.92 -11.90
CA SER A 105 -9.48 -16.28 -12.65
C SER A 105 -9.56 -15.78 -14.09
N THR A 106 -8.39 -15.55 -14.69
CA THR A 106 -8.28 -15.21 -16.12
C THR A 106 -6.95 -15.74 -16.67
N LEU A 107 -6.95 -16.09 -17.95
CA LEU A 107 -5.77 -16.49 -18.72
C LEU A 107 -5.78 -15.73 -20.04
N ASN A 108 -4.68 -15.04 -20.34
CA ASN A 108 -4.47 -14.25 -21.55
C ASN A 108 -5.61 -13.25 -21.82
N PRO A 109 -5.88 -12.31 -20.88
CA PRO A 109 -6.91 -11.31 -21.09
C PRO A 109 -6.61 -10.47 -22.35
N PRO A 110 -7.63 -10.03 -23.11
CA PRO A 110 -7.42 -9.24 -24.32
C PRO A 110 -6.67 -7.91 -24.12
N SER A 111 -6.61 -7.40 -22.89
CA SER A 111 -5.82 -6.23 -22.50
C SER A 111 -4.33 -6.41 -22.74
N GLY A 112 -3.83 -7.65 -22.72
CA GLY A 112 -2.40 -7.95 -22.83
C GLY A 112 -1.58 -7.65 -21.56
N TYR A 113 -2.24 -7.32 -20.45
CA TYR A 113 -1.63 -7.10 -19.14
C TYR A 113 -2.58 -7.52 -18.02
N ILE A 114 -2.01 -7.80 -16.84
CA ILE A 114 -2.73 -8.03 -15.59
C ILE A 114 -2.10 -7.14 -14.53
N VAL A 115 -2.92 -6.34 -13.84
CA VAL A 115 -2.48 -5.48 -12.74
C VAL A 115 -3.31 -5.81 -11.51
N THR A 116 -2.64 -6.11 -10.40
CA THR A 116 -3.28 -6.28 -9.10
C THR A 116 -2.56 -5.40 -8.10
N ALA A 117 -3.25 -4.44 -7.51
CA ALA A 117 -2.71 -3.54 -6.49
C ALA A 117 -3.69 -3.42 -5.33
N ASN A 118 -4.17 -4.58 -4.84
CA ASN A 118 -5.16 -4.70 -3.76
C ASN A 118 -6.53 -4.07 -4.06
N ASN A 119 -6.76 -3.69 -5.31
CA ASN A 119 -8.05 -3.24 -5.82
C ASN A 119 -9.05 -4.38 -5.96
N ALA A 120 -10.33 -4.04 -6.09
CA ALA A 120 -11.38 -5.01 -6.39
C ALA A 120 -11.01 -5.88 -7.61
N VAL A 121 -11.21 -7.19 -7.46
CA VAL A 121 -10.86 -8.22 -8.47
C VAL A 121 -12.07 -8.78 -9.21
N ILE A 122 -13.27 -8.30 -8.86
CA ILE A 122 -14.56 -8.68 -9.40
C ILE A 122 -15.38 -7.44 -9.72
N ASP A 123 -16.38 -7.59 -10.58
CA ASP A 123 -17.42 -6.60 -10.85
C ASP A 123 -18.69 -6.90 -10.02
N ASP A 124 -19.68 -6.02 -10.14
CA ASP A 124 -20.97 -6.13 -9.45
C ASP A 124 -21.82 -7.33 -9.92
N ASP A 125 -21.49 -7.91 -11.07
CA ASP A 125 -22.20 -9.06 -11.66
C ASP A 125 -21.66 -10.41 -11.17
N TYR A 126 -20.52 -10.42 -10.46
CA TYR A 126 -19.93 -11.63 -9.92
C TYR A 126 -20.82 -12.27 -8.84
N PRO A 127 -21.16 -13.57 -8.94
CA PRO A 127 -22.28 -14.15 -8.20
C PRO A 127 -22.01 -14.38 -6.70
N HIS A 128 -20.76 -14.23 -6.24
CA HIS A 128 -20.38 -14.51 -4.87
C HIS A 128 -19.81 -13.28 -4.16
N PHE A 129 -20.12 -13.15 -2.88
CA PHE A 129 -19.47 -12.16 -2.03
C PHE A 129 -18.04 -12.61 -1.64
N LEU A 130 -17.03 -11.79 -1.95
CA LEU A 130 -15.64 -12.04 -1.56
C LEU A 130 -15.22 -11.19 -0.35
N THR A 131 -15.37 -9.88 -0.48
CA THR A 131 -15.06 -8.85 0.52
C THR A 131 -15.89 -7.61 0.18
N ALA A 132 -15.91 -6.61 1.06
CA ALA A 132 -16.39 -5.26 0.79
C ALA A 132 -15.34 -4.19 1.16
N ASP A 133 -14.11 -4.65 1.41
CA ASP A 133 -12.97 -3.81 1.80
C ASP A 133 -11.77 -4.16 0.91
N TRP A 134 -11.26 -3.14 0.23
CA TRP A 134 -10.18 -3.18 -0.74
C TRP A 134 -9.63 -1.76 -0.95
N ASN A 135 -8.46 -1.65 -1.58
CA ASN A 135 -7.96 -0.35 -2.03
C ASN A 135 -8.78 0.16 -3.22
N TYR A 136 -9.14 1.44 -3.25
CA TYR A 136 -10.06 2.02 -4.25
C TYR A 136 -9.42 2.23 -5.64
N GLY A 137 -8.29 1.58 -5.92
CA GLY A 137 -7.78 1.41 -7.28
C GLY A 137 -6.85 2.50 -7.79
N TYR A 138 -6.47 3.50 -6.99
CA TYR A 138 -5.55 4.57 -7.43
C TYR A 138 -4.21 4.02 -7.93
N ARG A 139 -3.54 3.14 -7.16
CA ARG A 139 -2.32 2.46 -7.60
C ARG A 139 -2.51 1.63 -8.87
N ALA A 140 -3.58 0.84 -8.90
CA ALA A 140 -3.88 -0.02 -10.05
C ALA A 140 -4.08 0.81 -11.32
N ARG A 141 -4.88 1.88 -11.21
CA ARG A 141 -5.12 2.85 -12.29
C ARG A 141 -3.81 3.46 -12.77
N ARG A 142 -2.96 3.94 -11.85
CA ARG A 142 -1.68 4.56 -12.22
C ARG A 142 -0.76 3.59 -12.97
N VAL A 143 -0.66 2.33 -12.50
CA VAL A 143 0.11 1.30 -13.21
C VAL A 143 -0.47 1.02 -14.60
N VAL A 144 -1.80 0.96 -14.73
CA VAL A 144 -2.46 0.79 -16.04
C VAL A 144 -2.18 1.98 -16.97
N ASP A 145 -2.27 3.22 -16.47
CA ASP A 145 -1.98 4.42 -17.26
C ASP A 145 -0.54 4.38 -17.80
N LEU A 146 0.42 3.96 -16.97
CA LEU A 146 1.83 3.83 -17.37
C LEU A 146 2.05 2.71 -18.39
N ILE A 147 1.44 1.54 -18.22
CA ILE A 147 1.55 0.41 -19.17
C ILE A 147 0.94 0.78 -20.52
N THR A 148 -0.26 1.36 -20.51
CA THR A 148 -1.02 1.67 -21.73
C THR A 148 -0.41 2.85 -22.52
N SER A 149 0.21 3.80 -21.83
CA SER A 149 0.89 4.93 -22.46
C SER A 149 2.28 4.60 -23.01
N ASN A 150 2.87 3.46 -22.61
CA ASN A 150 4.23 3.07 -22.98
C ASN A 150 4.25 1.65 -23.56
N PRO A 151 3.87 1.44 -24.83
CA PRO A 151 3.91 0.12 -25.44
C PRO A 151 5.35 -0.40 -25.56
N GLY A 152 5.58 -1.66 -25.16
CA GLY A 152 6.88 -2.32 -25.29
C GLY A 152 7.85 -2.07 -24.14
N LEU A 153 7.35 -1.95 -22.91
CA LEU A 153 8.17 -1.84 -21.69
C LEU A 153 9.20 -2.97 -21.58
N ASP A 154 10.47 -2.59 -21.39
CA ASP A 154 11.53 -3.48 -20.96
C ASP A 154 11.70 -3.41 -19.43
N LEU A 155 12.74 -4.04 -18.88
CA LEU A 155 12.98 -4.06 -17.43
C LEU A 155 13.19 -2.66 -16.84
N ASP A 156 13.80 -1.74 -17.59
CA ASP A 156 14.02 -0.36 -17.13
C ASP A 156 12.69 0.42 -17.11
N GLY A 157 11.83 0.21 -18.11
CA GLY A 157 10.46 0.72 -18.09
C GLY A 157 9.65 0.22 -16.89
N HIS A 158 9.79 -1.05 -16.51
CA HIS A 158 9.15 -1.58 -15.30
C HIS A 158 9.76 -1.01 -14.01
N ALA A 159 11.06 -0.67 -14.00
CA ALA A 159 11.70 0.00 -12.87
C ALA A 159 11.09 1.38 -12.62
N LEU A 160 10.85 2.15 -13.68
CA LEU A 160 10.18 3.45 -13.60
C LEU A 160 8.75 3.33 -13.04
N ILE A 161 8.01 2.29 -13.42
CA ILE A 161 6.68 2.02 -12.83
C ILE A 161 6.80 1.72 -11.34
N GLN A 162 7.76 0.91 -10.91
CA GLN A 162 7.95 0.56 -9.50
C GLN A 162 8.34 1.77 -8.62
N MET A 163 8.96 2.78 -9.23
CA MET A 163 9.41 4.01 -8.55
C MET A 163 8.51 5.22 -8.82
N ASP A 164 7.40 5.06 -9.55
CA ASP A 164 6.47 6.16 -9.83
C ASP A 164 5.75 6.60 -8.55
N GLY A 165 5.77 7.90 -8.29
CA GLY A 165 5.19 8.53 -7.11
C GLY A 165 4.12 9.55 -7.46
N TYR A 166 3.45 9.41 -8.61
CA TYR A 166 2.44 10.35 -9.05
C TYR A 166 1.18 10.25 -8.20
N ASP A 167 0.84 11.32 -7.50
CA ASP A 167 -0.28 11.37 -6.55
C ASP A 167 -1.59 11.75 -7.27
N LEU A 168 -2.45 10.76 -7.49
CA LEU A 168 -3.76 10.94 -8.12
C LEU A 168 -4.77 11.70 -7.24
N ASN A 169 -4.59 11.70 -5.92
CA ASN A 169 -5.41 12.49 -5.00
C ASN A 169 -5.03 13.98 -5.11
N ALA A 170 -3.73 14.27 -5.13
CA ALA A 170 -3.22 15.61 -5.41
C ALA A 170 -3.68 16.14 -6.77
N ASP A 171 -3.58 15.32 -7.82
CA ASP A 171 -4.00 15.69 -9.18
C ASP A 171 -5.46 16.19 -9.21
N TYR A 172 -6.32 15.60 -8.39
CA TYR A 172 -7.74 15.96 -8.32
C TYR A 172 -8.02 17.11 -7.34
N LEU A 173 -7.45 17.09 -6.13
CA LEU A 173 -7.83 17.98 -5.05
C LEU A 173 -7.01 19.27 -4.97
N ARG A 174 -5.79 19.30 -5.52
CA ARG A 174 -4.87 20.44 -5.38
C ARG A 174 -5.47 21.75 -5.85
N ASP A 175 -6.23 21.74 -6.95
CA ASP A 175 -6.79 22.96 -7.53
C ASP A 175 -7.89 23.57 -6.65
N PHE A 176 -8.59 22.76 -5.86
CA PHE A 176 -9.54 23.25 -4.84
C PHE A 176 -8.79 23.96 -3.71
N VAL A 177 -7.71 23.36 -3.23
CA VAL A 177 -6.84 23.99 -2.21
C VAL A 177 -6.25 25.29 -2.74
N PHE A 178 -5.74 25.30 -3.97
CA PHE A 178 -5.20 26.51 -4.58
C PHE A 178 -6.24 27.63 -4.68
N SER A 179 -7.45 27.30 -5.13
CA SER A 179 -8.55 28.26 -5.27
C SER A 179 -9.00 28.82 -3.92
N ALA A 180 -9.10 27.96 -2.89
CA ALA A 180 -9.50 28.33 -1.55
C ALA A 180 -8.44 29.17 -0.81
N ALA A 181 -7.16 28.81 -0.96
CA ALA A 181 -6.04 29.51 -0.32
C ALA A 181 -5.99 30.99 -0.74
N GLY A 182 -6.31 31.30 -2.00
CA GLY A 182 -6.37 32.68 -2.48
C GLY A 182 -5.02 33.41 -2.43
N VAL A 183 -5.04 34.71 -2.14
CA VAL A 183 -3.81 35.52 -2.09
C VAL A 183 -3.10 35.30 -0.76
N GLN A 184 -1.88 34.78 -0.84
CA GLN A 184 -1.01 34.47 0.30
C GLN A 184 0.15 35.47 0.39
N SER A 185 0.95 35.38 1.46
CA SER A 185 2.16 36.20 1.62
C SER A 185 3.26 35.46 2.37
N GLY A 186 4.52 35.85 2.15
CA GLY A 186 5.65 35.24 2.86
C GLY A 186 5.83 33.76 2.46
N PRO A 187 6.19 32.86 3.41
CA PRO A 187 6.34 31.44 3.10
C PRO A 187 5.11 30.80 2.47
N ALA A 188 3.90 31.23 2.83
CA ALA A 188 2.66 30.66 2.28
C ALA A 188 2.49 30.94 0.78
N GLU A 189 2.93 32.11 0.30
CA GLU A 189 2.91 32.45 -1.13
C GLU A 189 3.84 31.51 -1.92
N VAL A 190 5.06 31.31 -1.44
CA VAL A 190 6.06 30.44 -2.09
C VAL A 190 5.65 28.97 -2.03
N ALA A 191 5.05 28.52 -0.92
CA ALA A 191 4.53 27.17 -0.79
C ALA A 191 3.35 26.92 -1.76
N LEU A 192 2.48 27.92 -1.94
CA LEU A 192 1.36 27.84 -2.88
C LEU A 192 1.86 27.77 -4.33
N GLU A 193 2.85 28.59 -4.69
CA GLU A 193 3.50 28.53 -6.01
C GLU A 193 4.19 27.17 -6.24
N THR A 194 4.90 26.67 -5.23
CA THR A 194 5.51 25.33 -5.25
C THR A 194 4.47 24.25 -5.52
N LEU A 195 3.32 24.31 -4.84
CA LEU A 195 2.24 23.35 -5.01
C LEU A 195 1.68 23.40 -6.44
N VAL A 196 1.45 24.60 -7.00
CA VAL A 196 0.95 24.79 -8.38
C VAL A 196 1.92 24.28 -9.43
N LEU A 197 3.23 24.51 -9.26
CA LEU A 197 4.25 24.11 -10.22
C LEU A 197 4.67 22.64 -10.08
N TRP A 198 4.27 21.99 -9.00
CA TRP A 198 4.58 20.60 -8.73
C TRP A 198 4.05 19.67 -9.82
N ASP A 199 4.89 18.73 -10.25
CA ASP A 199 4.60 17.71 -11.25
C ASP A 199 3.85 16.49 -10.67
N LEU A 200 3.39 16.59 -9.42
CA LEU A 200 2.65 15.57 -8.68
C LEU A 200 3.49 14.33 -8.32
N GLN A 201 4.80 14.35 -8.54
CA GLN A 201 5.71 13.27 -8.18
C GLN A 201 6.23 13.42 -6.74
N SER A 202 6.44 12.30 -6.06
CA SER A 202 6.86 12.26 -4.65
C SER A 202 8.28 11.71 -4.42
N PRO A 203 9.34 12.11 -5.16
CA PRO A 203 10.70 11.76 -4.73
C PRO A 203 11.02 12.40 -3.37
N ALA A 204 12.02 11.87 -2.67
CA ALA A 204 12.40 12.34 -1.34
C ALA A 204 12.74 13.84 -1.32
N GLU A 205 13.25 14.38 -2.42
CA GLU A 205 13.66 15.77 -2.55
C GLU A 205 12.49 16.72 -2.89
N SER A 206 11.25 16.22 -3.01
CA SER A 206 10.12 16.99 -3.50
C SER A 206 9.55 17.94 -2.45
N ALA A 207 9.75 19.25 -2.65
CA ALA A 207 9.09 20.30 -1.89
C ALA A 207 7.56 20.28 -2.10
N GLY A 208 7.11 20.05 -3.34
CA GLY A 208 5.69 19.97 -3.68
C GLY A 208 4.97 18.85 -2.93
N ALA A 209 5.59 17.67 -2.84
CA ALA A 209 5.05 16.56 -2.06
C ALA A 209 5.04 16.84 -0.55
N ALA A 210 6.05 17.54 -0.01
CA ALA A 210 6.04 17.97 1.39
C ALA A 210 4.87 18.92 1.69
N VAL A 211 4.66 19.94 0.84
CA VAL A 211 3.54 20.89 0.97
C VAL A 211 2.20 20.17 0.86
N TRP A 212 2.04 19.32 -0.15
CA TRP A 212 0.80 18.60 -0.38
C TRP A 212 0.46 17.66 0.79
N ASN A 213 1.38 16.80 1.22
CA ASN A 213 1.08 15.81 2.26
C ASN A 213 0.83 16.46 3.63
N ALA A 214 1.52 17.56 3.95
CA ALA A 214 1.20 18.34 5.14
C ALA A 214 -0.19 18.99 5.03
N THR A 215 -0.55 19.51 3.86
CA THR A 215 -1.88 20.09 3.61
C THR A 215 -2.96 19.00 3.71
N TRP A 216 -2.75 17.85 3.07
CA TRP A 216 -3.65 16.70 3.12
C TRP A 216 -3.92 16.22 4.54
N ARG A 217 -2.87 16.08 5.36
CA ARG A 217 -3.01 15.72 6.78
C ARG A 217 -3.89 16.73 7.53
N ASN A 218 -3.69 18.02 7.31
CA ASN A 218 -4.47 19.07 7.96
C ASN A 218 -5.91 19.12 7.43
N ILE A 219 -6.15 18.85 6.14
CA ILE A 219 -7.50 18.72 5.57
C ILE A 219 -8.25 17.63 6.31
N LEU A 220 -7.67 16.43 6.43
CA LEU A 220 -8.32 15.31 7.12
C LEU A 220 -8.62 15.62 8.59
N SER A 221 -7.68 16.23 9.31
CA SER A 221 -7.88 16.58 10.71
C SER A 221 -8.99 17.63 10.88
N LEU A 222 -8.94 18.72 10.13
CA LEU A 222 -9.90 19.83 10.25
C LEU A 222 -11.30 19.52 9.73
N THR A 223 -11.48 18.46 8.95
CA THR A 223 -12.78 18.06 8.38
C THR A 223 -13.48 16.96 9.20
N PHE A 224 -12.76 16.27 10.09
CA PHE A 224 -13.31 15.05 10.71
C PHE A 224 -13.00 14.89 12.21
N ASP A 225 -12.01 15.58 12.78
CA ASP A 225 -11.55 15.27 14.14
C ASP A 225 -12.51 15.73 15.25
N ASP A 226 -13.44 16.64 14.96
CA ASP A 226 -14.46 17.12 15.89
C ASP A 226 -15.74 16.27 15.87
N GLU A 227 -16.09 15.62 14.76
CA GLU A 227 -17.22 14.68 14.72
C GLU A 227 -16.83 13.22 14.94
N LEU A 228 -15.63 12.80 14.52
CA LEU A 228 -15.19 11.41 14.63
C LEU A 228 -14.40 11.16 15.92
N PRO A 229 -14.70 10.07 16.66
CA PRO A 229 -13.90 9.70 17.81
C PRO A 229 -12.50 9.26 17.36
N GLU A 230 -11.52 9.45 18.26
CA GLU A 230 -10.09 9.23 17.99
C GLU A 230 -9.78 7.88 17.30
N GLN A 231 -10.53 6.82 17.64
CA GLN A 231 -10.31 5.47 17.12
C GLN A 231 -10.71 5.28 15.64
N VAL A 232 -11.44 6.22 15.05
CA VAL A 232 -11.94 6.13 13.65
C VAL A 232 -11.64 7.39 12.85
N ARG A 233 -10.71 8.22 13.34
CA ARG A 233 -10.24 9.42 12.65
C ARG A 233 -9.71 9.12 11.25
N ALA A 234 -9.75 10.14 10.41
CA ALA A 234 -9.33 10.00 9.03
C ALA A 234 -7.82 9.81 8.90
N ALA A 235 -7.44 8.63 8.41
CA ALA A 235 -6.06 8.14 8.45
C ALA A 235 -5.30 8.32 7.13
N GLY A 236 -5.99 8.66 6.03
CA GLY A 236 -5.38 8.73 4.69
C GLY A 236 -5.81 7.61 3.73
N GLY A 237 -5.04 7.43 2.67
CA GLY A 237 -5.24 6.33 1.74
C GLY A 237 -6.50 6.40 0.90
N SER A 238 -6.66 5.38 0.06
CA SER A 238 -7.59 5.36 -1.05
C SER A 238 -9.05 5.50 -0.64
N ARG A 239 -9.39 5.05 0.57
CA ARG A 239 -10.73 5.27 1.15
C ARG A 239 -10.98 6.75 1.40
N TRP A 240 -10.07 7.43 2.10
CA TRP A 240 -10.24 8.85 2.42
C TRP A 240 -10.06 9.74 1.18
N TYR A 241 -9.28 9.32 0.18
CA TYR A 241 -9.27 9.98 -1.13
C TYR A 241 -10.67 9.98 -1.74
N THR A 242 -11.34 8.82 -1.75
CA THR A 242 -12.70 8.69 -2.30
C THR A 242 -13.71 9.53 -1.52
N VAL A 243 -13.67 9.49 -0.18
CA VAL A 243 -14.54 10.32 0.67
C VAL A 243 -14.34 11.80 0.36
N MET A 244 -13.09 12.27 0.31
CA MET A 244 -12.80 13.68 0.05
C MET A 244 -13.10 14.10 -1.39
N HIS A 245 -12.96 13.21 -2.36
CA HIS A 245 -13.31 13.49 -3.75
C HIS A 245 -14.80 13.77 -3.94
N ASP A 246 -15.65 13.10 -3.16
CA ASP A 246 -17.09 13.34 -3.11
C ASP A 246 -17.40 14.60 -2.27
N LEU A 247 -16.85 14.69 -1.05
CA LEU A 247 -17.12 15.77 -0.11
C LEU A 247 -16.71 17.16 -0.64
N VAL A 248 -15.59 17.24 -1.38
CA VAL A 248 -15.10 18.51 -1.96
C VAL A 248 -16.09 19.11 -2.97
N GLN A 249 -17.03 18.33 -3.51
CA GLN A 249 -18.07 18.82 -4.43
C GLN A 249 -19.25 19.49 -3.70
N GLU A 250 -19.40 19.26 -2.40
CA GLU A 250 -20.49 19.77 -1.57
C GLU A 250 -19.93 20.84 -0.61
N PRO A 251 -19.79 22.12 -1.04
CA PRO A 251 -19.05 23.13 -0.30
C PRO A 251 -19.66 23.49 1.07
N ASP A 252 -20.97 23.26 1.23
CA ASP A 252 -21.72 23.56 2.45
C ASP A 252 -22.09 22.28 3.23
N ASP A 253 -21.43 21.14 2.95
CA ASP A 253 -21.64 19.90 3.73
C ASP A 253 -21.25 20.11 5.21
N PRO A 254 -22.04 19.59 6.17
CA PRO A 254 -21.77 19.77 7.60
C PRO A 254 -20.40 19.30 8.09
N PHE A 255 -19.72 18.36 7.40
CA PHE A 255 -18.36 17.95 7.77
C PHE A 255 -17.31 19.05 7.58
N TRP A 256 -17.65 20.15 6.90
CA TRP A 256 -16.75 21.31 6.80
C TRP A 256 -16.89 22.29 7.98
N ASP A 257 -17.87 22.11 8.85
CA ASP A 257 -18.16 23.02 9.95
C ASP A 257 -17.51 22.50 11.25
N ASP A 258 -16.52 23.21 11.79
CA ASP A 258 -15.98 22.85 13.11
C ASP A 258 -17.00 23.26 14.18
N VAL A 259 -17.69 22.26 14.74
CA VAL A 259 -18.78 22.48 15.70
C VAL A 259 -18.30 23.11 17.02
N GLY A 260 -16.98 23.20 17.22
CA GLY A 260 -16.32 23.89 18.32
C GLY A 260 -16.16 25.40 18.11
N THR A 261 -16.35 25.92 16.90
CA THR A 261 -16.26 27.36 16.62
C THR A 261 -17.62 28.06 16.75
N THR A 262 -17.63 29.36 16.45
CA THR A 262 -18.86 30.19 16.48
C THR A 262 -19.31 30.64 15.10
N SER A 263 -18.41 30.56 14.12
CA SER A 263 -18.74 30.80 12.71
C SER A 263 -19.12 29.46 12.10
N VAL A 264 -19.88 29.48 11.00
CA VAL A 264 -20.08 28.25 10.24
C VAL A 264 -19.03 28.24 9.15
N GLU A 265 -18.10 27.29 9.21
CA GLU A 265 -17.10 27.10 8.17
C GLU A 265 -17.71 26.37 6.96
N ASN A 266 -17.09 26.56 5.80
CA ASN A 266 -17.40 25.81 4.58
C ASN A 266 -16.11 25.19 4.04
N ARG A 267 -16.22 24.41 2.96
CA ARG A 267 -15.07 23.79 2.30
C ARG A 267 -13.90 24.74 2.09
N ASP A 268 -14.14 25.91 1.52
CA ASP A 268 -13.05 26.82 1.15
C ASP A 268 -12.38 27.42 2.41
N ASP A 269 -13.13 27.61 3.49
CA ASP A 269 -12.57 28.02 4.79
C ASP A 269 -11.66 26.94 5.38
N ILE A 270 -12.10 25.67 5.38
CA ILE A 270 -11.30 24.55 5.88
C ILE A 270 -10.07 24.29 5.01
N LEU A 271 -10.21 24.25 3.67
CA LEU A 271 -9.08 24.02 2.77
C LEU A 271 -8.01 25.12 2.88
N ARG A 272 -8.43 26.39 3.01
CA ARG A 272 -7.52 27.51 3.25
C ARG A 272 -6.81 27.37 4.59
N LEU A 273 -7.56 27.09 5.66
CA LEU A 273 -6.99 26.92 7.00
C LEU A 273 -6.01 25.73 7.05
N ALA A 274 -6.35 24.62 6.39
CA ALA A 274 -5.49 23.45 6.32
C ALA A 274 -4.15 23.75 5.64
N PHE A 275 -4.18 24.47 4.51
CA PHE A 275 -2.97 24.92 3.82
C PHE A 275 -2.12 25.85 4.71
N GLU A 276 -2.74 26.84 5.36
CA GLU A 276 -2.04 27.79 6.24
C GLU A 276 -1.39 27.09 7.45
N GLN A 277 -2.08 26.11 8.06
CA GLN A 277 -1.54 25.30 9.15
C GLN A 277 -0.41 24.39 8.68
N ALA A 278 -0.53 23.80 7.49
CA ALA A 278 0.52 22.99 6.88
C ALA A 278 1.79 23.79 6.62
N VAL A 279 1.67 25.00 6.06
CA VAL A 279 2.83 25.89 5.85
C VAL A 279 3.48 26.26 7.18
N THR A 280 2.69 26.56 8.21
CA THR A 280 3.21 26.88 9.55
C THR A 280 3.98 25.68 10.13
N GLU A 281 3.42 24.48 10.03
CA GLU A 281 4.07 23.24 10.46
C GLU A 281 5.39 23.00 9.71
N LEU A 282 5.39 23.18 8.39
CA LEU A 282 6.59 22.98 7.57
C LEU A 282 7.67 24.02 7.85
N VAL A 283 7.30 25.28 8.12
CA VAL A 283 8.27 26.30 8.56
C VAL A 283 8.93 25.90 9.88
N ASP A 284 8.17 25.39 10.83
CA ASP A 284 8.68 24.98 12.14
C ASP A 284 9.59 23.75 12.05
N ARG A 285 9.27 22.80 11.15
CA ARG A 285 10.03 21.54 11.00
C ARG A 285 11.23 21.64 10.07
N LEU A 286 11.05 22.27 8.91
CA LEU A 286 11.99 22.24 7.78
C LEU A 286 12.64 23.61 7.53
N GLY A 287 12.25 24.63 8.29
CA GLY A 287 12.79 25.99 8.21
C GLY A 287 12.00 26.92 7.28
N PRO A 288 12.38 28.21 7.23
CA PRO A 288 11.52 29.28 6.69
C PRO A 288 11.47 29.39 5.16
N ASP A 289 12.22 28.57 4.42
CA ASP A 289 12.32 28.62 2.96
C ASP A 289 11.60 27.42 2.32
N PRO A 290 10.38 27.60 1.76
CA PRO A 290 9.64 26.50 1.14
C PRO A 290 10.34 25.84 -0.04
N LEU A 291 11.28 26.52 -0.71
CA LEU A 291 12.02 25.94 -1.83
C LEU A 291 13.10 24.95 -1.38
N SER A 292 13.47 24.94 -0.09
CA SER A 292 14.41 23.96 0.47
C SER A 292 13.75 22.76 1.14
N TRP A 293 12.42 22.76 1.25
CA TRP A 293 11.67 21.66 1.87
C TRP A 293 11.81 20.39 1.03
N GLN A 294 11.90 19.25 1.72
CA GLN A 294 12.07 17.94 1.10
C GLN A 294 11.14 16.94 1.79
N TRP A 295 10.38 16.20 0.99
CA TRP A 295 9.46 15.18 1.49
C TRP A 295 10.15 14.15 2.40
N GLY A 296 11.34 13.70 2.01
CA GLY A 296 12.12 12.70 2.73
C GLY A 296 12.71 13.18 4.07
N GLU A 297 12.64 14.48 4.40
CA GLU A 297 12.94 14.96 5.76
C GLU A 297 11.79 14.70 6.73
N LEU A 298 10.57 14.49 6.21
CA LEU A 298 9.38 14.08 6.96
C LEU A 298 9.12 12.58 6.82
N HIS A 299 9.28 12.06 5.60
CA HIS A 299 8.93 10.71 5.19
C HIS A 299 10.15 9.80 5.19
N THR A 300 10.49 9.33 6.38
CA THR A 300 11.66 8.50 6.62
C THR A 300 11.27 7.04 6.87
N ALA A 301 12.00 6.11 6.26
CA ALA A 301 11.91 4.70 6.58
C ALA A 301 12.77 4.34 7.80
N THR A 302 12.18 3.60 8.73
CA THR A 302 12.89 2.97 9.84
C THR A 302 12.69 1.46 9.78
N PHE A 303 13.79 0.74 9.60
CA PHE A 303 13.84 -0.71 9.68
C PHE A 303 14.12 -1.12 11.11
N GLU A 304 13.04 -1.33 11.85
CA GLU A 304 13.08 -1.71 13.26
C GLU A 304 13.14 -3.23 13.43
N ASN A 305 14.00 -3.71 14.32
CA ASN A 305 14.06 -5.13 14.65
C ASN A 305 12.96 -5.52 15.64
N GLU A 306 12.04 -6.39 15.21
CA GLU A 306 10.87 -6.81 16.03
C GLU A 306 11.22 -7.41 17.41
N SER A 307 12.40 -8.01 17.58
CA SER A 307 12.76 -8.67 18.84
C SER A 307 13.60 -7.78 19.76
N LEU A 308 14.62 -7.12 19.23
CA LEU A 308 15.63 -6.39 20.00
C LEU A 308 15.62 -4.87 19.73
N GLY A 309 14.92 -4.44 18.70
CA GLY A 309 14.77 -3.04 18.30
C GLY A 309 13.87 -2.21 19.21
N ARG A 310 13.09 -2.87 20.08
CA ARG A 310 12.23 -2.25 21.11
C ARG A 310 12.63 -2.67 22.54
N SER A 311 13.91 -2.97 22.74
CA SER A 311 14.40 -3.55 24.00
C SER A 311 14.38 -2.59 25.19
N GLY A 312 14.24 -1.28 24.96
CA GLY A 312 14.40 -0.21 25.95
C GLY A 312 15.87 0.09 26.28
N VAL A 313 16.82 -0.51 25.56
CA VAL A 313 18.26 -0.33 25.76
C VAL A 313 18.86 0.27 24.49
N ALA A 314 19.13 1.57 24.50
CA ALA A 314 19.57 2.32 23.32
C ALA A 314 20.76 1.68 22.56
N LEU A 315 21.75 1.12 23.27
CA LEU A 315 22.90 0.45 22.62
C LEU A 315 22.52 -0.84 21.88
N VAL A 316 21.46 -1.52 22.32
CA VAL A 316 20.91 -2.69 21.62
C VAL A 316 20.10 -2.19 20.43
N GLU A 317 19.25 -1.19 20.61
CA GLU A 317 18.41 -0.66 19.54
C GLU A 317 19.25 -0.09 18.40
N ASP A 318 20.26 0.74 18.69
CA ASP A 318 21.24 1.28 17.73
C ASP A 318 21.96 0.17 16.94
N ARG A 319 22.18 -0.98 17.58
CA ARG A 319 22.84 -2.12 16.95
C ARG A 319 21.96 -2.79 15.89
N PHE A 320 20.67 -2.88 16.14
CA PHE A 320 19.73 -3.70 15.36
C PHE A 320 18.85 -2.87 14.41
N ASN A 321 18.51 -1.64 14.76
CA ASN A 321 17.64 -0.78 13.96
C ASN A 321 18.44 0.00 12.92
N ARG A 322 17.77 0.39 11.84
CA ARG A 322 18.29 1.30 10.82
C ARG A 322 17.22 2.35 10.55
N SER A 323 17.43 3.57 11.02
CA SER A 323 16.42 4.65 10.98
C SER A 323 16.80 5.78 10.03
N ASP A 324 15.86 6.72 9.86
CA ASP A 324 16.08 8.03 9.26
C ASP A 324 16.53 8.00 7.79
N PHE A 325 16.07 7.02 7.02
CA PHE A 325 16.32 6.98 5.57
C PHE A 325 15.28 7.83 4.83
N PRO A 326 15.67 8.97 4.21
CA PRO A 326 14.75 9.76 3.41
C PRO A 326 14.20 8.93 2.27
N THR A 327 12.88 8.81 2.19
CA THR A 327 12.22 7.91 1.24
C THR A 327 11.26 8.72 0.39
N GLY A 328 11.29 8.48 -0.93
CA GLY A 328 10.26 8.96 -1.84
C GLY A 328 9.15 7.92 -1.98
N GLY A 329 8.05 8.29 -2.64
CA GLY A 329 6.81 7.53 -2.65
C GLY A 329 5.77 8.16 -1.75
N ASN A 330 4.61 7.52 -1.69
CA ASN A 330 3.47 7.96 -0.90
C ASN A 330 2.53 6.77 -0.63
N GLU A 331 1.46 7.04 0.11
CA GLU A 331 0.31 6.15 0.15
C GLU A 331 -0.37 6.11 -1.23
N ASP A 332 -0.91 4.95 -1.61
CA ASP A 332 -1.69 4.76 -2.83
C ASP A 332 -1.07 5.23 -4.18
N VAL A 333 0.26 5.26 -4.26
CA VAL A 333 1.05 5.36 -5.51
C VAL A 333 1.85 4.06 -5.77
N PRO A 334 2.36 3.79 -6.99
CA PRO A 334 3.13 2.58 -7.28
C PRO A 334 4.36 2.37 -6.37
N ASN A 335 5.16 3.40 -6.12
CA ASN A 335 6.20 3.40 -5.09
C ASN A 335 5.56 3.57 -3.70
N ALA A 336 4.92 2.51 -3.23
CA ALA A 336 3.99 2.55 -2.12
C ALA A 336 4.70 2.53 -0.75
N THR A 337 5.33 3.63 -0.37
CA THR A 337 5.83 3.89 0.99
C THR A 337 4.74 4.62 1.76
N GLY A 338 3.93 3.84 2.48
CA GLY A 338 2.76 4.38 3.17
C GLY A 338 3.12 5.07 4.48
N TRP A 339 2.19 5.91 4.93
CA TRP A 339 2.22 6.62 6.21
C TRP A 339 0.78 6.82 6.67
N THR A 340 0.59 7.01 7.97
CA THR A 340 -0.73 7.22 8.56
C THR A 340 -0.87 8.66 9.04
N ALA A 341 -1.82 9.42 8.48
CA ALA A 341 -1.98 10.86 8.74
C ALA A 341 -2.15 11.21 10.23
N THR A 342 -2.81 10.34 11.00
CA THR A 342 -3.01 10.52 12.44
C THR A 342 -1.76 10.24 13.27
N GLU A 343 -0.77 9.51 12.74
CA GLU A 343 0.44 9.10 13.46
C GLU A 343 1.66 9.99 13.15
N GLY A 344 1.73 10.54 11.94
CA GLY A 344 2.83 11.39 11.48
C GLY A 344 3.25 11.04 10.06
N TYR A 345 4.34 11.63 9.57
CA TYR A 345 4.76 11.46 8.17
C TYR A 345 5.70 10.27 7.91
N PHE A 346 6.12 9.56 8.97
CA PHE A 346 7.09 8.47 8.85
C PHE A 346 6.50 7.29 8.07
N VAL A 347 7.37 6.53 7.41
CA VAL A 347 6.95 5.32 6.67
C VAL A 347 6.59 4.22 7.67
N ASP A 348 5.36 3.74 7.65
CA ASP A 348 4.87 2.66 8.52
C ASP A 348 4.69 1.31 7.79
N TRP A 349 4.60 1.33 6.46
CA TRP A 349 4.71 0.16 5.59
C TRP A 349 5.34 0.50 4.23
N LEU A 350 5.99 -0.48 3.60
CA LEU A 350 6.78 -0.27 2.38
C LEU A 350 6.90 -1.54 1.52
N PRO A 351 7.36 -1.43 0.25
CA PRO A 351 7.63 -2.59 -0.58
C PRO A 351 8.82 -3.40 -0.04
N SER A 352 8.54 -4.52 0.64
CA SER A 352 9.57 -5.40 1.20
C SER A 352 10.43 -6.08 0.13
N MET A 353 9.91 -6.22 -1.08
CA MET A 353 10.61 -6.77 -2.24
C MET A 353 10.15 -6.07 -3.53
N ARG A 354 11.09 -5.87 -4.45
CA ARG A 354 10.82 -5.52 -5.85
C ARG A 354 11.47 -6.57 -6.75
N MET A 355 10.77 -7.01 -7.78
CA MET A 355 11.28 -7.98 -8.75
C MET A 355 10.82 -7.64 -10.16
N ARG A 356 11.66 -7.98 -11.14
CA ARG A 356 11.36 -7.86 -12.57
C ARG A 356 11.93 -9.10 -13.26
N ILE A 357 11.07 -9.90 -13.87
CA ILE A 357 11.43 -11.20 -14.45
C ILE A 357 11.36 -11.11 -15.97
N ASP A 358 12.46 -11.46 -16.64
CA ASP A 358 12.50 -11.59 -18.10
C ASP A 358 12.35 -13.08 -18.47
N LEU A 359 11.16 -13.48 -18.91
CA LEU A 359 10.90 -14.87 -19.31
C LEU A 359 11.52 -15.24 -20.66
N GLY A 360 11.97 -14.26 -21.45
CA GLY A 360 12.76 -14.49 -22.66
C GLY A 360 14.23 -14.80 -22.36
N ASP A 361 14.75 -14.25 -21.27
CA ASP A 361 16.09 -14.52 -20.76
C ASP A 361 16.16 -14.31 -19.24
N LEU A 362 15.99 -15.40 -18.49
CA LEU A 362 15.96 -15.35 -17.02
C LEU A 362 17.23 -14.76 -16.40
N SER A 363 18.37 -14.80 -17.11
CA SER A 363 19.62 -14.22 -16.60
C SER A 363 19.62 -12.70 -16.53
N ARG A 364 18.65 -12.04 -17.19
CA ARG A 364 18.42 -10.59 -17.10
C ARG A 364 17.48 -10.22 -15.95
N SER A 365 16.86 -11.18 -15.28
CA SER A 365 15.94 -10.92 -14.19
C SER A 365 16.65 -10.27 -13.01
N VAL A 366 15.95 -9.42 -12.29
CA VAL A 366 16.50 -8.66 -11.16
C VAL A 366 15.53 -8.62 -9.99
N ALA A 367 16.07 -8.56 -8.78
CA ALA A 367 15.29 -8.39 -7.57
C ALA A 367 16.09 -7.67 -6.49
N ILE A 368 15.36 -7.11 -5.53
CA ILE A 368 15.91 -6.60 -4.28
C ILE A 368 14.85 -6.77 -3.20
N HIS A 369 15.30 -6.95 -1.97
CA HIS A 369 14.45 -6.87 -0.79
C HIS A 369 15.13 -6.00 0.26
N THR A 370 14.38 -5.60 1.29
CA THR A 370 14.96 -4.92 2.46
C THR A 370 15.35 -5.93 3.53
N THR A 371 16.32 -5.67 4.41
CA THR A 371 17.39 -4.63 4.37
C THR A 371 18.71 -5.15 3.82
N GLY A 372 18.86 -6.48 3.80
CA GLY A 372 20.02 -7.24 3.40
C GLY A 372 19.73 -8.73 3.57
N GLN A 373 20.52 -9.60 2.93
CA GLN A 373 20.23 -11.04 2.90
C GLN A 373 20.40 -11.74 4.28
N SER A 374 21.19 -11.15 5.19
CA SER A 374 21.52 -11.73 6.50
C SER A 374 20.68 -11.12 7.62
N GLY A 375 20.12 -11.96 8.50
CA GLY A 375 19.49 -11.52 9.75
C GLY A 375 20.48 -11.27 10.90
N HIS A 376 21.79 -11.47 10.68
CA HIS A 376 22.80 -11.24 11.69
C HIS A 376 23.30 -9.80 11.63
N SER A 377 23.03 -9.00 12.66
CA SER A 377 23.33 -7.57 12.67
C SER A 377 24.82 -7.22 12.43
N GLY A 378 25.75 -8.16 12.65
CA GLY A 378 27.20 -7.97 12.39
C GLY A 378 27.70 -8.45 11.04
N HIS A 379 26.80 -8.98 10.21
CA HIS A 379 27.14 -9.43 8.89
C HIS A 379 27.18 -8.24 7.91
N PRO A 380 28.11 -8.21 6.94
CA PRO A 380 28.13 -7.16 5.91
C PRO A 380 26.81 -7.04 5.13
N HIS A 381 26.12 -8.16 4.89
CA HIS A 381 24.81 -8.19 4.22
C HIS A 381 23.60 -8.02 5.15
N TYR A 382 23.71 -7.29 6.26
CA TYR A 382 22.56 -7.02 7.14
C TYR A 382 21.67 -5.88 6.60
N ASP A 383 22.30 -4.84 6.05
CA ASP A 383 21.70 -3.57 5.67
C ASP A 383 22.23 -2.99 4.35
N ASP A 384 23.02 -3.78 3.61
CA ASP A 384 23.70 -3.37 2.38
C ASP A 384 22.75 -3.19 1.18
N MET A 385 21.52 -3.68 1.25
CA MET A 385 20.51 -3.47 0.22
C MET A 385 19.73 -2.17 0.41
N ILE A 386 19.79 -1.51 1.57
CA ILE A 386 19.03 -0.28 1.85
C ILE A 386 19.33 0.82 0.82
N PRO A 387 20.60 1.20 0.53
CA PRO A 387 20.87 2.29 -0.40
C PRO A 387 20.36 2.01 -1.83
N LEU A 388 20.50 0.77 -2.29
CA LEU A 388 20.01 0.36 -3.61
C LEU A 388 18.48 0.37 -3.66
N TRP A 389 17.83 -0.13 -2.60
CA TRP A 389 16.37 -0.15 -2.50
C TRP A 389 15.77 1.26 -2.50
N LEU A 390 16.42 2.23 -1.85
CA LEU A 390 16.02 3.64 -1.87
C LEU A 390 16.13 4.24 -3.27
N ALA A 391 17.20 3.89 -4.01
CA ALA A 391 17.43 4.36 -5.37
C ALA A 391 16.56 3.66 -6.45
N GLY A 392 15.83 2.60 -6.08
CA GLY A 392 15.12 1.75 -7.05
C GLY A 392 16.01 0.76 -7.81
N ASP A 393 17.29 0.66 -7.40
CA ASP A 393 18.27 -0.27 -7.93
C ASP A 393 18.04 -1.70 -7.41
N THR A 394 18.67 -2.67 -8.08
CA THR A 394 18.42 -4.11 -7.83
C THR A 394 19.66 -4.97 -8.00
N TYR A 395 19.64 -6.17 -7.43
CA TYR A 395 20.61 -7.23 -7.72
C TYR A 395 20.15 -8.13 -8.87
N PRO A 396 21.09 -8.72 -9.63
CA PRO A 396 20.75 -9.76 -10.61
C PRO A 396 20.23 -11.02 -9.92
N MET A 397 19.15 -11.60 -10.47
CA MET A 397 18.67 -12.93 -10.09
C MET A 397 19.40 -13.98 -10.93
N LEU A 398 20.59 -14.37 -10.47
CA LEU A 398 21.42 -15.34 -11.18
C LEU A 398 20.69 -16.70 -11.30
N TRP A 399 20.53 -17.16 -12.54
CA TRP A 399 19.75 -18.36 -12.85
C TRP A 399 20.64 -19.54 -13.24
N ALA A 400 21.57 -19.34 -14.17
CA ALA A 400 22.42 -20.42 -14.64
C ALA A 400 23.48 -20.79 -13.60
N ARG A 401 23.77 -22.08 -13.47
CA ARG A 401 24.69 -22.60 -12.45
C ARG A 401 26.07 -21.96 -12.50
N ASP A 402 26.62 -21.80 -13.69
CA ASP A 402 27.93 -21.16 -13.92
C ASP A 402 27.94 -19.68 -13.52
N GLN A 403 26.82 -18.97 -13.74
CA GLN A 403 26.66 -17.60 -13.25
C GLN A 403 26.65 -17.56 -11.72
N VAL A 404 25.89 -18.45 -11.07
CA VAL A 404 25.82 -18.55 -9.61
C VAL A 404 27.20 -18.89 -9.03
N GLU A 405 27.86 -19.92 -9.55
CA GLU A 405 29.20 -20.34 -9.08
C GLU A 405 30.27 -19.27 -9.37
N GLY A 406 30.15 -18.54 -10.48
CA GLY A 406 31.09 -17.48 -10.87
C GLY A 406 30.98 -16.19 -10.03
N HIS A 407 29.85 -15.94 -9.39
CA HIS A 407 29.60 -14.78 -8.53
C HIS A 407 29.52 -15.15 -7.03
N ALA A 408 29.84 -16.40 -6.67
CA ALA A 408 29.74 -16.86 -5.30
C ALA A 408 30.77 -16.17 -4.39
N GLU A 409 30.31 -15.52 -3.32
CA GLU A 409 31.18 -14.97 -2.26
C GLU A 409 31.67 -16.06 -1.30
N GLY A 410 30.97 -17.20 -1.22
CA GLY A 410 31.32 -18.34 -0.38
C GLY A 410 30.65 -19.62 -0.85
N THR A 411 31.18 -20.77 -0.40
CA THR A 411 30.61 -22.08 -0.70
C THR A 411 30.61 -22.95 0.56
N LEU A 412 29.44 -23.49 0.91
CA LEU A 412 29.27 -24.44 2.01
C LEU A 412 28.84 -25.79 1.44
N ILE A 413 29.58 -26.85 1.79
CA ILE A 413 29.22 -28.23 1.42
C ILE A 413 28.71 -28.93 2.68
N LEU A 414 27.43 -29.28 2.68
CA LEU A 414 26.81 -30.10 3.73
C LEU A 414 26.93 -31.57 3.36
N THR A 415 27.67 -32.34 4.15
CA THR A 415 27.76 -33.79 4.02
C THR A 415 26.84 -34.47 5.04
N PRO A 416 26.13 -35.55 4.68
CA PRO A 416 25.27 -36.30 5.60
C PRO A 416 25.96 -36.82 6.86
#